data_AF-A0A3C0FPQ2-F1
#
_entry.id   AF-A0A3C0FPQ2-F1
#
_cell.length_a   1.000
_cell.length_b   1.000
_cell.length_c   1.000
_cell.angle_alpha   90.00
_cell.angle_beta   90.00
_cell.angle_gamma   90.00
#
_symmetry.space_group_name_H-M   'P 1'
#
loop_
_entity.id
_entity.type
_entity.pdbx_description
1 polymer ?
#
loop_
_entity_poly.entity_id
_entity_poly.type
_entity_poly.pdbx_seq_one_letter_code
_entity_poly.pdbx_strand_id
1 'polypeptide(L)'
;VSIDLTRESMRKKVHAKAEMQAEERILDGLVGENASPETRQKFRKMLREGELQQKEIEINVQESSSASMPTIDIPGMPGAQMGMMNLNDMFGKAFGNNTKPKRMTVEEAFERLIDEEGDKLLDNDKVTAEAIENVEQNGIVFLDEIDKITARQERGGDVSREGVQRDLLPLIEGTNVSTKHGTVKTDHILFICSGAFHLAKPSDLLPELQGRLPIRVELKALTEGDFRRILMEPEASLIKQYIALMQTEDVKLDFTDDAVDEIARISANVNETVENIGARRLHTVLEKLLDDISFTATDRSGETFKVDAAYVREQVEDLAKDADLSKFIL
;
A
#
# COMPACT_ATOMS: atom_id res chain seq x y z
N VAL A 1 -5.71 -6.91 -4.16
CA VAL A 1 -4.52 -6.72 -5.02
C VAL A 1 -4.81 -7.09 -6.47
N SER A 2 -4.76 -8.36 -6.92
CA SER A 2 -4.94 -8.68 -8.36
C SER A 2 -6.28 -8.19 -8.92
N ILE A 3 -7.39 -8.39 -8.18
CA ILE A 3 -8.72 -7.87 -8.54
C ILE A 3 -8.69 -6.35 -8.76
N ASP A 4 -8.02 -5.61 -7.87
CA ASP A 4 -8.00 -4.15 -7.90
C ASP A 4 -7.13 -3.66 -9.06
N LEU A 5 -5.97 -4.28 -9.28
CA LEU A 5 -5.09 -3.99 -10.43
C LEU A 5 -5.77 -4.29 -11.77
N THR A 6 -6.44 -5.43 -11.89
CA THR A 6 -7.20 -5.79 -13.09
C THR A 6 -8.37 -4.82 -13.30
N ARG A 7 -9.11 -4.48 -12.23
CA ARG A 7 -10.19 -3.49 -12.29
C ARG A 7 -9.67 -2.15 -12.78
N GLU A 8 -8.58 -1.64 -12.22
CA GLU A 8 -7.97 -0.37 -12.63
C GLU A 8 -7.52 -0.39 -14.09
N SER A 9 -6.86 -1.48 -14.52
CA SER A 9 -6.45 -1.68 -15.91
C SER A 9 -7.66 -1.70 -16.86
N MET A 10 -8.74 -2.39 -16.50
CA MET A 10 -9.97 -2.42 -17.29
C MET A 10 -10.69 -1.06 -17.30
N ARG A 11 -10.73 -0.34 -16.18
CA ARG A 11 -11.27 1.04 -16.13
C ARG A 11 -10.56 1.95 -17.13
N LYS A 12 -9.23 1.87 -17.22
CA LYS A 12 -8.45 2.62 -18.23
C LYS A 12 -8.86 2.26 -19.66
N LYS A 13 -9.16 0.99 -19.95
CA LYS A 13 -9.64 0.55 -21.28
C LYS A 13 -11.03 1.11 -21.64
N VAL A 14 -11.90 1.32 -20.65
CA VAL A 14 -13.27 1.85 -20.86
C VAL A 14 -13.39 3.35 -20.63
N HIS A 15 -12.32 4.03 -20.21
CA HIS A 15 -12.33 5.44 -19.81
C HIS A 15 -12.99 6.36 -20.84
N ALA A 16 -12.60 6.28 -22.12
CA ALA A 16 -13.18 7.13 -23.17
C ALA A 16 -14.71 6.95 -23.31
N LYS A 17 -15.21 5.72 -23.09
CA LYS A 17 -16.64 5.44 -23.12
C LYS A 17 -17.35 5.92 -21.85
N ALA A 18 -16.71 5.75 -20.70
CA ALA A 18 -17.19 6.25 -19.42
C ALA A 18 -17.29 7.79 -19.43
N GLU A 19 -16.28 8.47 -19.97
CA GLU A 19 -16.24 9.93 -20.13
C GLU A 19 -17.39 10.45 -21.01
N MET A 20 -17.66 9.80 -22.14
CA MET A 20 -18.81 10.15 -22.98
C MET A 20 -20.14 9.96 -22.23
N GLN A 21 -20.29 8.90 -21.42
CA GLN A 21 -21.52 8.65 -20.66
C GLN A 21 -21.67 9.62 -19.47
N ALA A 22 -20.57 9.96 -18.80
CA ALA A 22 -20.52 10.98 -17.78
C ALA A 22 -20.88 12.37 -18.35
N GLU A 23 -20.37 12.70 -19.53
CA GLU A 23 -20.69 13.94 -20.25
C GLU A 23 -22.20 14.07 -20.52
N GLU A 24 -22.86 12.99 -20.97
CA GLU A 24 -24.31 13.00 -21.16
C GLU A 24 -25.07 13.25 -19.86
N ARG A 25 -24.66 12.62 -18.74
CA ARG A 25 -25.30 12.83 -17.43
C ARG A 25 -25.10 14.26 -16.90
N ILE A 26 -23.93 14.86 -17.13
CA ILE A 26 -23.69 16.28 -16.81
C ILE A 26 -24.61 17.17 -17.65
N LEU A 27 -24.74 16.89 -18.95
CA LEU A 27 -25.62 17.65 -19.84
C LEU A 27 -27.09 17.54 -19.39
N ASP A 28 -27.56 16.36 -18.98
CA ASP A 28 -28.89 16.18 -18.42
C ASP A 28 -29.10 17.03 -17.16
N GLY A 29 -28.09 17.13 -16.28
CA GLY A 29 -28.12 18.00 -15.10
C GLY A 29 -28.11 19.50 -15.42
N LEU A 30 -27.49 19.91 -16.54
CA LEU A 30 -27.34 21.32 -16.93
C LEU A 30 -28.52 21.87 -17.73
N VAL A 31 -29.04 21.10 -18.68
CA VAL A 31 -30.08 21.56 -19.62
C VAL A 31 -31.41 20.80 -19.48
N GLY A 32 -31.43 19.71 -18.70
CA GLY A 32 -32.57 18.81 -18.57
C GLY A 32 -32.64 17.77 -19.69
N GLU A 33 -33.22 16.61 -19.39
CA GLU A 33 -33.33 15.46 -20.32
C GLU A 33 -34.06 15.81 -21.65
N ASN A 34 -34.99 16.78 -21.61
CA ASN A 34 -35.81 17.18 -22.76
C ASN A 34 -35.27 18.38 -23.55
N ALA A 35 -34.00 18.76 -23.34
CA ALA A 35 -33.40 19.88 -24.06
C ALA A 35 -33.32 19.63 -25.57
N SER A 36 -33.43 20.70 -26.37
CA SER A 36 -33.27 20.59 -27.82
C SER A 36 -31.86 20.10 -28.21
N PRO A 37 -31.71 19.36 -29.33
CA PRO A 37 -30.40 18.88 -29.79
C PRO A 37 -29.38 20.01 -29.99
N GLU A 38 -29.83 21.17 -30.47
CA GLU A 38 -28.99 22.35 -30.68
C GLU A 38 -28.48 22.92 -29.34
N THR A 39 -29.36 23.03 -28.34
CA THR A 39 -28.98 23.46 -26.99
C THR A 39 -27.97 22.50 -26.38
N ARG A 40 -28.23 21.18 -26.47
CA ARG A 40 -27.36 20.13 -25.91
C ARG A 40 -25.97 20.16 -26.56
N GLN A 41 -25.90 20.36 -27.88
CA GLN A 41 -24.63 20.46 -28.60
C GLN A 41 -23.83 21.72 -28.23
N LYS A 42 -24.50 22.85 -28.01
CA LYS A 42 -23.85 24.09 -27.53
C LYS A 42 -23.26 23.91 -26.14
N PHE A 43 -24.03 23.35 -25.20
CA PHE A 43 -23.55 23.09 -23.84
C PHE A 43 -22.44 22.04 -23.78
N ARG A 44 -22.49 21.02 -24.64
CA ARG A 44 -21.41 20.05 -24.83
C ARG A 44 -20.09 20.73 -25.19
N LYS A 45 -20.15 21.67 -26.14
CA LYS A 45 -18.97 22.44 -26.55
C LYS A 45 -18.42 23.26 -25.38
N MET A 46 -19.27 23.99 -24.67
CA MET A 46 -18.89 24.80 -23.50
C MET A 46 -18.30 23.95 -22.36
N LEU A 47 -18.82 22.73 -22.15
CA LEU A 47 -18.30 21.79 -21.16
C LEU A 47 -16.87 21.35 -21.48
N ARG A 48 -16.62 20.98 -22.75
CA ARG A 48 -15.28 20.59 -23.24
C ARG A 48 -14.29 21.75 -23.27
N GLU A 49 -14.77 22.97 -23.45
CA GLU A 49 -13.98 24.20 -23.38
C GLU A 49 -13.69 24.65 -21.93
N GLY A 50 -14.23 23.94 -20.93
CA GLY A 50 -14.00 24.22 -19.50
C GLY A 50 -14.82 25.38 -18.93
N GLU A 51 -15.72 25.98 -19.71
CA GLU A 51 -16.46 27.19 -19.33
C GLU A 51 -17.52 26.96 -18.22
N LEU A 52 -17.79 25.69 -17.88
CA LEU A 52 -18.88 25.30 -16.98
C LEU A 52 -18.41 24.67 -15.66
N GLN A 53 -17.09 24.52 -15.44
CA GLN A 53 -16.52 23.78 -14.30
C GLN A 53 -17.07 24.23 -12.93
N GLN A 54 -17.19 25.53 -12.73
CA GLN A 54 -17.63 26.14 -11.46
C GLN A 54 -19.16 26.24 -11.29
N LYS A 55 -19.95 25.78 -12.27
CA LYS A 55 -21.41 25.78 -12.12
C LYS A 55 -21.84 24.67 -11.18
N GLU A 56 -22.79 24.99 -10.29
CA GLU A 56 -23.44 23.98 -9.46
C GLU A 56 -24.53 23.25 -10.24
N ILE A 57 -24.54 21.93 -10.09
CA ILE A 57 -25.56 21.05 -10.64
C ILE A 57 -26.03 20.07 -9.58
N GLU A 58 -27.25 19.57 -9.74
CA GLU A 58 -27.82 18.54 -8.87
C GLU A 58 -27.84 17.21 -9.62
N ILE A 59 -27.03 16.25 -9.15
CA ILE A 59 -26.90 14.93 -9.80
C ILE A 59 -27.12 13.81 -8.79
N ASN A 60 -27.80 12.76 -9.24
CA ASN A 60 -27.98 11.52 -8.49
C ASN A 60 -26.67 10.72 -8.50
N VAL A 61 -25.91 10.77 -7.43
CA VAL A 61 -24.65 10.01 -7.30
C VAL A 61 -24.85 8.80 -6.41
N GLN A 62 -24.11 7.72 -6.66
CA GLN A 62 -24.09 6.55 -5.79
C GLN A 62 -23.31 6.88 -4.52
N GLU A 63 -23.92 6.62 -3.37
CA GLU A 63 -23.24 6.75 -2.10
C GLU A 63 -22.37 5.49 -1.91
N SER A 64 -21.05 5.64 -1.87
CA SER A 64 -20.17 4.59 -1.38
C SER A 64 -20.49 4.40 0.10
N SER A 65 -21.26 3.38 0.43
CA SER A 65 -21.58 3.00 1.81
C SER A 65 -20.35 2.41 2.50
N SER A 66 -19.32 3.24 2.71
CA SER A 66 -18.21 3.03 3.64
C SER A 66 -18.42 3.77 4.98
N ALA A 67 -19.59 4.39 5.16
CA ALA A 67 -20.02 4.89 6.47
C ALA A 67 -20.32 3.69 7.38
N SER A 68 -19.40 3.42 8.30
CA SER A 68 -19.55 2.49 9.42
C SER A 68 -20.82 2.87 10.19
N MET A 69 -21.91 2.11 10.01
CA MET A 69 -23.09 2.29 10.85
C MET A 69 -22.72 1.88 12.29
N PRO A 70 -23.16 2.65 13.31
CA PRO A 70 -22.92 2.28 14.69
C PRO A 70 -23.55 0.92 14.99
N THR A 71 -22.77 0.03 15.59
CA THR A 71 -23.23 -1.27 16.07
C THR A 71 -24.38 -1.05 17.05
N ILE A 72 -25.57 -1.52 16.70
CA ILE A 72 -26.71 -1.55 17.63
C ILE A 72 -26.48 -2.73 18.58
N ASP A 73 -26.09 -2.43 19.81
CA ASP A 73 -26.09 -3.40 20.89
C ASP A 73 -27.53 -3.76 21.27
N ILE A 74 -27.90 -5.02 21.07
CA ILE A 74 -29.16 -5.57 21.57
C ILE A 74 -28.95 -5.95 23.04
N PRO A 75 -29.67 -5.31 24.00
CA PRO A 75 -29.53 -5.62 25.41
C PRO A 75 -29.93 -7.08 25.70
N GLY A 76 -29.01 -7.89 26.22
CA GLY A 76 -29.31 -9.21 26.80
C GLY A 76 -28.66 -10.43 26.14
N MET A 77 -27.87 -10.28 25.08
CA MET A 77 -27.19 -11.42 24.42
C MET A 77 -25.69 -11.15 24.19
N PRO A 78 -24.80 -11.56 25.10
CA PRO A 78 -23.35 -11.51 24.89
C PRO A 78 -22.95 -12.58 23.88
N GLY A 79 -22.33 -12.19 22.75
CA GLY A 79 -21.64 -13.12 21.83
C GLY A 79 -22.33 -13.43 20.49
N ALA A 80 -23.46 -12.81 20.17
CA ALA A 80 -24.09 -12.92 18.85
C ALA A 80 -23.52 -11.88 17.85
N GLN A 81 -22.19 -11.87 17.66
CA GLN A 81 -21.53 -10.97 16.71
C GLN A 81 -21.18 -11.71 15.41
N MET A 82 -22.14 -12.41 14.81
CA MET A 82 -21.94 -13.10 13.53
C MET A 82 -23.22 -13.04 12.70
N GLY A 83 -23.22 -12.25 11.61
CA GLY A 83 -24.19 -12.40 10.53
C GLY A 83 -24.62 -11.14 9.77
N MET A 84 -24.49 -9.94 10.35
CA MET A 84 -25.13 -8.74 9.76
C MET A 84 -24.29 -8.00 8.71
N MET A 85 -22.97 -8.23 8.62
CA MET A 85 -22.13 -7.58 7.58
C MET A 85 -22.41 -8.13 6.17
N ASN A 86 -22.63 -9.44 6.02
CA ASN A 86 -22.91 -10.04 4.71
C ASN A 86 -24.36 -9.81 4.24
N LEU A 87 -25.31 -9.62 5.16
CA LEU A 87 -26.71 -9.45 4.78
C LEU A 87 -26.97 -8.06 4.19
N ASN A 88 -26.32 -7.01 4.69
CA ASN A 88 -26.42 -5.66 4.14
C ASN A 88 -25.77 -5.52 2.76
N ASP A 89 -24.63 -6.15 2.52
CA ASP A 89 -23.97 -6.15 1.21
C ASP A 89 -24.78 -6.92 0.15
N MET A 90 -25.49 -7.97 0.59
CA MET A 90 -26.43 -8.73 -0.26
C MET A 90 -27.77 -7.99 -0.45
N PHE A 91 -28.28 -7.27 0.54
CA PHE A 91 -29.51 -6.46 0.44
C PHE A 91 -29.30 -5.18 -0.39
N GLY A 92 -28.14 -4.53 -0.28
CA GLY A 92 -27.79 -3.36 -1.10
C GLY A 92 -27.68 -3.69 -2.59
N LYS A 93 -27.14 -4.88 -2.93
CA LYS A 93 -27.12 -5.38 -4.31
C LYS A 93 -28.50 -5.81 -4.82
N ALA A 94 -29.41 -6.26 -3.95
CA ALA A 94 -30.75 -6.71 -4.33
C ALA A 94 -31.78 -5.56 -4.49
N PHE A 95 -31.57 -4.42 -3.83
CA PHE A 95 -32.49 -3.27 -3.87
C PHE A 95 -32.09 -2.12 -4.81
N GLY A 96 -31.05 -2.32 -5.62
CA GLY A 96 -30.51 -1.29 -6.51
C GLY A 96 -29.66 -0.28 -5.74
N ASN A 97 -28.57 0.17 -6.37
CA ASN A 97 -27.68 1.16 -5.77
C ASN A 97 -28.49 2.41 -5.43
N ASN A 98 -28.64 2.70 -4.14
CA ASN A 98 -29.27 3.91 -3.64
C ASN A 98 -28.49 5.12 -4.16
N THR A 99 -29.04 5.81 -5.15
CA THR A 99 -28.54 7.11 -5.61
C THR A 99 -29.28 8.20 -4.85
N LYS A 100 -28.56 9.24 -4.44
CA LYS A 100 -29.17 10.42 -3.82
C LYS A 100 -28.83 11.66 -4.63
N PRO A 101 -29.79 12.60 -4.77
CA PRO A 101 -29.51 13.89 -5.39
C PRO A 101 -28.54 14.64 -4.48
N LYS A 102 -27.40 15.06 -5.05
CA LYS A 102 -26.41 15.87 -4.37
C LYS A 102 -26.05 17.05 -5.25
N ARG A 103 -25.97 18.24 -4.64
CA ARG A 103 -25.43 19.43 -5.29
C ARG A 103 -23.91 19.45 -5.17
N MET A 104 -23.25 19.67 -6.29
CA MET A 104 -21.79 19.78 -6.40
C MET A 104 -21.43 20.56 -7.66
N THR A 105 -20.15 20.89 -7.82
CA THR A 105 -19.68 21.54 -9.05
C THR A 105 -19.67 20.57 -10.23
N VAL A 106 -19.73 21.10 -11.46
CA VAL A 106 -19.57 20.29 -12.68
C VAL A 106 -18.25 19.52 -12.67
N GLU A 107 -17.18 20.14 -12.21
CA GLU A 107 -15.84 19.54 -12.12
C GLU A 107 -15.86 18.29 -11.20
N GLU A 108 -16.29 18.44 -9.96
CA GLU A 108 -16.40 17.33 -9.00
C GLU A 108 -17.38 16.23 -9.48
N ALA A 109 -18.50 16.64 -10.09
CA ALA A 109 -19.47 15.70 -10.63
C ALA A 109 -18.88 14.88 -11.77
N PHE A 110 -18.10 15.50 -12.66
CA PHE A 110 -17.57 14.84 -13.83
C PHE A 110 -16.57 13.75 -13.46
N GLU A 111 -15.62 14.04 -12.56
CA GLU A 111 -14.67 13.03 -12.06
C GLU A 111 -15.39 11.84 -11.43
N ARG A 112 -16.38 12.10 -10.55
CA ARG A 112 -17.14 11.05 -9.88
C ARG A 112 -17.97 10.22 -10.85
N LEU A 113 -18.57 10.86 -11.85
CA LEU A 113 -19.40 10.18 -12.85
C LEU A 113 -18.55 9.31 -13.79
N ILE A 114 -17.33 9.71 -14.13
CA ILE A 114 -16.42 8.87 -14.92
C ILE A 114 -16.15 7.55 -14.20
N ASP A 115 -15.90 7.60 -12.89
CA ASP A 115 -15.69 6.38 -12.09
C ASP A 115 -16.96 5.52 -12.03
N GLU A 116 -18.13 6.13 -11.78
CA GLU A 116 -19.42 5.41 -11.72
C GLU A 116 -19.79 4.75 -13.06
N GLU A 117 -19.68 5.47 -14.18
CA GLU A 117 -19.98 4.92 -15.50
C GLU A 117 -18.90 3.90 -15.92
N GLY A 118 -17.65 4.13 -15.53
CA GLY A 118 -16.55 3.19 -15.70
C GLY A 118 -16.88 1.84 -15.04
N ASP A 119 -17.32 1.85 -13.79
CA ASP A 119 -17.68 0.63 -13.06
C ASP A 119 -18.89 -0.11 -13.65
N LYS A 120 -19.89 0.60 -14.17
CA LYS A 120 -21.03 -0.02 -14.84
C LYS A 120 -20.64 -0.72 -16.14
N LEU A 121 -19.60 -0.24 -16.81
CA LEU A 121 -19.08 -0.83 -18.04
C LEU A 121 -18.21 -2.06 -17.78
N LEU A 122 -17.83 -2.32 -16.53
CA LEU A 122 -17.05 -3.49 -16.15
C LEU A 122 -17.94 -4.72 -15.94
N ASP A 123 -17.52 -5.81 -16.56
CA ASP A 123 -18.07 -7.13 -16.33
C ASP A 123 -17.30 -7.78 -15.15
N ASN A 124 -17.94 -7.88 -13.99
CA ASN A 124 -17.32 -8.39 -12.78
C ASN A 124 -16.85 -9.85 -12.91
N ASP A 125 -17.51 -10.66 -13.74
CA ASP A 125 -17.10 -12.05 -13.96
C ASP A 125 -15.81 -12.09 -14.79
N LYS A 126 -15.69 -11.20 -15.80
CA LYS A 126 -14.43 -11.03 -16.56
C LYS A 126 -13.30 -10.48 -15.71
N VAL A 127 -13.56 -9.46 -14.88
CA VAL A 127 -12.56 -8.92 -13.95
C VAL A 127 -12.03 -10.03 -13.06
N THR A 128 -12.93 -10.87 -12.53
CA THR A 128 -12.57 -11.97 -11.65
C THR A 128 -11.77 -13.04 -12.37
N ALA A 129 -12.18 -13.43 -13.58
CA ALA A 129 -11.47 -14.40 -14.39
C ALA A 129 -10.04 -13.94 -14.76
N GLU A 130 -9.89 -12.70 -15.26
CA GLU A 130 -8.58 -12.13 -15.63
C GLU A 130 -7.69 -11.92 -14.39
N ALA A 131 -8.28 -11.58 -13.24
CA ALA A 131 -7.53 -11.46 -11.99
C ALA A 131 -7.03 -12.82 -11.46
N ILE A 132 -7.82 -13.89 -11.59
CA ILE A 132 -7.38 -15.25 -11.27
C ILE A 132 -6.24 -15.64 -12.20
N GLU A 133 -6.43 -15.51 -13.51
CA GLU A 133 -5.39 -15.82 -14.50
C GLU A 133 -4.09 -15.05 -14.20
N ASN A 134 -4.19 -13.78 -13.84
CA ASN A 134 -3.02 -12.98 -13.48
C ASN A 134 -2.31 -13.48 -12.21
N VAL A 135 -3.04 -13.96 -11.20
CA VAL A 135 -2.42 -14.60 -10.02
C VAL A 135 -1.77 -15.91 -10.41
N GLU A 136 -2.43 -16.74 -11.22
CA GLU A 136 -1.89 -18.03 -11.64
C GLU A 136 -0.62 -17.87 -12.47
N GLN A 137 -0.55 -16.89 -13.38
CA GLN A 137 0.57 -16.72 -14.31
C GLN A 137 1.68 -15.80 -13.82
N ASN A 138 1.35 -14.77 -13.04
CA ASN A 138 2.29 -13.71 -12.64
C ASN A 138 2.37 -13.52 -11.11
N GLY A 139 1.71 -14.40 -10.34
CA GLY A 139 1.71 -14.32 -8.89
C GLY A 139 3.11 -14.49 -8.30
N ILE A 140 3.44 -13.66 -7.31
CA ILE A 140 4.67 -13.78 -6.53
C ILE A 140 4.29 -13.90 -5.06
N VAL A 141 4.82 -14.92 -4.38
CA VAL A 141 4.69 -15.13 -2.94
C VAL A 141 6.05 -15.01 -2.30
N PHE A 142 6.22 -14.04 -1.40
CA PHE A 142 7.42 -13.88 -0.58
C PHE A 142 7.21 -14.50 0.79
N LEU A 143 7.99 -15.53 1.12
CA LEU A 143 8.00 -16.20 2.41
C LEU A 143 9.23 -15.75 3.19
N ASP A 144 9.04 -14.84 4.16
CA ASP A 144 10.13 -14.37 5.00
C ASP A 144 10.43 -15.33 6.16
N GLU A 145 11.65 -15.25 6.68
CA GLU A 145 12.12 -16.01 7.85
C GLU A 145 11.89 -17.54 7.78
N ILE A 146 12.06 -18.14 6.59
CA ILE A 146 11.89 -19.59 6.38
C ILE A 146 12.89 -20.43 7.20
N ASP A 147 13.98 -19.82 7.66
CA ASP A 147 14.95 -20.46 8.55
C ASP A 147 14.41 -20.67 9.98
N LYS A 148 13.30 -20.03 10.36
CA LYS A 148 12.67 -20.26 11.68
C LYS A 148 11.89 -21.56 11.75
N ILE A 149 11.47 -22.11 10.61
CA ILE A 149 10.72 -23.36 10.54
C ILE A 149 11.60 -24.60 10.32
N THR A 150 12.93 -24.43 10.23
CA THR A 150 13.92 -25.53 10.10
C THR A 150 14.52 -25.99 11.41
N ALA A 151 14.58 -25.10 12.42
CA ALA A 151 15.38 -25.33 13.62
C ALA A 151 14.81 -26.45 14.50
N ARG A 152 15.58 -27.53 14.66
CA ARG A 152 15.41 -28.56 15.70
C ARG A 152 15.78 -27.99 17.07
N GLN A 153 14.86 -28.00 18.03
CA GLN A 153 15.22 -27.86 19.44
C GLN A 153 15.27 -29.26 20.05
N GLU A 154 16.39 -29.63 20.69
CA GLU A 154 16.64 -30.98 21.23
C GLU A 154 15.64 -31.50 22.28
N ARG A 155 14.58 -30.76 22.67
CA ARG A 155 13.59 -31.23 23.65
C ARG A 155 12.17 -30.74 23.36
N GLY A 156 11.34 -31.61 22.79
CA GLY A 156 9.88 -31.67 22.99
C GLY A 156 9.06 -30.52 22.41
N GLY A 157 8.94 -30.46 21.09
CA GLY A 157 8.05 -29.51 20.38
C GLY A 157 8.11 -29.55 18.84
N ASP A 158 9.04 -30.33 18.27
CA ASP A 158 9.42 -30.29 16.84
C ASP A 158 8.31 -30.58 15.82
N VAL A 159 7.21 -31.25 16.19
CA VAL A 159 6.15 -31.61 15.24
C VAL A 159 5.51 -30.38 14.58
N SER A 160 5.49 -29.23 15.28
CA SER A 160 4.82 -28.03 14.77
C SER A 160 5.59 -27.32 13.67
N ARG A 161 6.93 -27.40 13.61
CA ARG A 161 7.74 -26.64 12.64
C ARG A 161 7.90 -27.38 11.32
N GLU A 162 8.16 -28.68 11.39
CA GLU A 162 8.14 -29.55 10.21
C GLU A 162 6.74 -29.61 9.59
N GLY A 163 5.68 -29.59 10.42
CA GLY A 163 4.29 -29.49 9.96
C GLY A 163 4.06 -28.29 9.04
N VAL A 164 4.56 -27.10 9.40
CA VAL A 164 4.45 -25.91 8.55
C VAL A 164 5.13 -26.11 7.20
N GLN A 165 6.32 -26.72 7.17
CA GLN A 165 6.98 -27.04 5.90
C GLN A 165 6.14 -28.00 5.06
N ARG A 166 5.56 -29.05 5.67
CA ARG A 166 4.69 -30.02 4.98
C ARG A 166 3.43 -29.37 4.43
N ASP A 167 2.85 -28.43 5.17
CA ASP A 167 1.65 -27.70 4.75
C ASP A 167 1.95 -26.69 3.63
N LEU A 168 3.18 -26.18 3.55
CA LEU A 168 3.64 -25.30 2.46
C LEU A 168 3.93 -26.07 1.17
N LEU A 169 4.31 -27.35 1.24
CA LEU A 169 4.68 -28.15 0.07
C LEU A 169 3.60 -28.13 -1.02
N PRO A 170 2.31 -28.44 -0.76
CA PRO A 170 1.28 -28.42 -1.81
C PRO A 170 1.18 -27.09 -2.56
N LEU A 171 1.42 -25.96 -1.90
CA LEU A 171 1.37 -24.64 -2.52
C LEU A 171 2.53 -24.42 -3.50
N ILE A 172 3.72 -24.91 -3.16
CA ILE A 172 4.92 -24.78 -3.99
C ILE A 172 4.95 -25.86 -5.09
N GLU A 173 4.38 -27.04 -4.82
CA GLU A 173 4.31 -28.14 -5.78
C GLU A 173 3.21 -27.97 -6.84
N GLY A 174 2.19 -27.15 -6.55
CA GLY A 174 1.02 -26.96 -7.38
C GLY A 174 -0.21 -27.64 -6.78
N THR A 175 -1.15 -26.81 -6.34
CA THR A 175 -2.46 -27.21 -5.84
C THR A 175 -3.53 -26.19 -6.23
N ASN A 176 -4.79 -26.63 -6.14
CA ASN A 176 -5.96 -25.78 -6.33
C ASN A 176 -6.40 -25.22 -4.96
N VAL A 177 -6.38 -23.89 -4.82
CA VAL A 177 -6.84 -23.19 -3.62
C VAL A 177 -8.17 -22.50 -3.90
N SER A 178 -9.21 -22.86 -3.14
CA SER A 178 -10.52 -22.20 -3.23
C SER A 178 -10.48 -20.85 -2.51
N THR A 179 -10.84 -19.79 -3.23
CA THR A 179 -10.96 -18.43 -2.69
C THR A 179 -12.39 -17.92 -2.84
N LYS A 180 -12.70 -16.78 -2.22
CA LYS A 180 -13.99 -16.08 -2.41
C LYS A 180 -14.24 -15.62 -3.85
N HIS A 181 -13.21 -15.62 -4.70
CA HIS A 181 -13.27 -15.19 -6.10
C HIS A 181 -13.27 -16.36 -7.08
N GLY A 182 -13.12 -17.59 -6.60
CA GLY A 182 -12.97 -18.78 -7.44
C GLY A 182 -11.73 -19.58 -7.04
N THR A 183 -11.47 -20.63 -7.79
CA THR A 183 -10.32 -21.52 -7.58
C THR A 183 -9.08 -20.94 -8.25
N VAL A 184 -7.95 -20.95 -7.55
CA VAL A 184 -6.64 -20.51 -8.06
C VAL A 184 -5.67 -21.70 -8.07
N LYS A 185 -5.01 -21.92 -9.19
CA LYS A 185 -3.89 -22.86 -9.34
C LYS A 185 -2.58 -22.19 -8.96
N THR A 186 -1.75 -22.91 -8.22
CA THR A 186 -0.48 -22.39 -7.70
C THR A 186 0.75 -22.83 -8.52
N ASP A 187 0.55 -23.65 -9.56
CA ASP A 187 1.58 -24.29 -10.39
C ASP A 187 2.64 -23.35 -10.98
N HIS A 188 2.26 -22.10 -11.28
CA HIS A 188 3.15 -21.11 -11.93
C HIS A 188 3.41 -19.88 -11.06
N ILE A 189 3.02 -19.91 -9.79
CA ILE A 189 3.34 -18.83 -8.84
C ILE A 189 4.83 -18.89 -8.49
N LEU A 190 5.50 -17.74 -8.57
CA LEU A 190 6.88 -17.60 -8.15
C LEU A 190 6.96 -17.50 -6.63
N PHE A 191 7.63 -18.44 -5.98
CA PHE A 191 7.95 -18.37 -4.56
C PHE A 191 9.36 -17.83 -4.34
N ILE A 192 9.47 -16.81 -3.49
CA ILE A 192 10.75 -16.25 -3.03
C ILE A 192 10.81 -16.46 -1.52
N CYS A 193 11.74 -17.29 -1.07
CA CYS A 193 11.93 -17.55 0.35
C CYS A 193 13.17 -16.82 0.86
N SER A 194 13.03 -16.14 1.99
CA SER A 194 14.09 -15.40 2.66
C SER A 194 14.35 -15.99 4.05
N GLY A 195 15.57 -15.87 4.54
CA GLY A 195 15.96 -16.30 5.88
C GLY A 195 17.39 -15.88 6.18
N ALA A 196 17.69 -15.61 7.45
CA ALA A 196 19.04 -15.22 7.88
C ALA A 196 19.97 -16.44 7.97
N PHE A 197 19.42 -17.62 8.27
CA PHE A 197 20.16 -18.88 8.37
C PHE A 197 21.36 -18.81 9.34
N HIS A 198 21.22 -18.05 10.45
CA HIS A 198 22.25 -17.95 11.49
C HIS A 198 22.34 -19.21 12.36
N LEU A 199 21.19 -19.81 12.69
CA LEU A 199 21.07 -20.98 13.57
C LEU A 199 20.69 -22.27 12.83
N ALA A 200 20.40 -22.17 11.54
CA ALA A 200 20.00 -23.27 10.69
C ALA A 200 20.63 -23.12 9.32
N LYS A 201 20.71 -24.20 8.57
CA LYS A 201 21.22 -24.22 7.20
C LYS A 201 20.07 -24.53 6.23
N PRO A 202 20.16 -24.12 4.96
CA PRO A 202 19.20 -24.55 3.95
C PRO A 202 19.09 -26.08 3.80
N SER A 203 20.14 -26.82 4.18
CA SER A 203 20.13 -28.29 4.23
C SER A 203 19.20 -28.89 5.28
N ASP A 204 18.75 -28.07 6.25
CA ASP A 204 17.89 -28.50 7.36
C ASP A 204 16.39 -28.40 6.99
N LEU A 205 16.06 -27.82 5.83
CA LEU A 205 14.72 -27.89 5.25
C LEU A 205 14.39 -29.33 4.82
N LEU A 206 13.11 -29.67 4.71
CA LEU A 206 12.68 -30.96 4.16
C LEU A 206 13.28 -31.19 2.75
N PRO A 207 13.74 -32.40 2.41
CA PRO A 207 14.31 -32.71 1.10
C PRO A 207 13.40 -32.30 -0.08
N GLU A 208 12.09 -32.49 0.09
CA GLU A 208 11.06 -32.12 -0.87
C GLU A 208 11.05 -30.61 -1.13
N LEU A 209 11.14 -29.81 -0.07
CA LEU A 209 11.14 -28.36 -0.15
C LEU A 209 12.45 -27.82 -0.76
N GLN A 210 13.59 -28.45 -0.41
CA GLN A 210 14.87 -28.13 -1.04
C GLN A 210 14.86 -28.38 -2.55
N GLY A 211 14.21 -29.46 -3.00
CA GLY A 211 14.06 -29.77 -4.42
C GLY A 211 13.24 -28.74 -5.20
N ARG A 212 12.35 -28.00 -4.53
CA ARG A 212 11.53 -26.92 -5.11
C ARG A 212 12.16 -25.53 -5.00
N LEU A 213 13.28 -25.39 -4.29
CA LEU A 213 14.05 -24.16 -4.16
C LEU A 213 15.43 -24.29 -4.83
N PRO A 214 15.50 -24.45 -6.17
CA PRO A 214 16.74 -24.73 -6.88
C PRO A 214 17.67 -23.51 -6.97
N ILE A 215 17.10 -22.30 -7.03
CA ILE A 215 17.87 -21.06 -7.12
C ILE A 215 18.20 -20.60 -5.71
N ARG A 216 19.50 -20.45 -5.43
CA ARG A 216 20.01 -19.95 -4.15
C ARG A 216 20.86 -18.73 -4.40
N VAL A 217 20.61 -17.68 -3.64
CA VAL A 217 21.36 -16.42 -3.69
C VAL A 217 21.68 -16.01 -2.27
N GLU A 218 22.88 -15.47 -2.06
CA GLU A 218 23.33 -14.93 -0.78
C GLU A 218 23.47 -13.42 -0.94
N LEU A 219 22.80 -12.66 -0.05
CA LEU A 219 22.90 -11.21 -0.01
C LEU A 219 23.99 -10.81 0.99
N LYS A 220 24.77 -9.78 0.64
CA LYS A 220 25.83 -9.26 1.51
C LYS A 220 25.25 -8.29 2.53
N ALA A 221 25.88 -8.22 3.70
CA ALA A 221 25.62 -7.16 4.66
C ALA A 221 25.91 -5.79 4.04
N LEU A 222 25.11 -4.80 4.42
CA LEU A 222 25.24 -3.43 3.96
C LEU A 222 26.41 -2.73 4.65
N THR A 223 27.15 -1.94 3.88
CA THR A 223 28.24 -1.09 4.39
C THR A 223 27.77 0.34 4.66
N GLU A 224 28.58 1.13 5.35
CA GLU A 224 28.36 2.58 5.51
C GLU A 224 28.14 3.27 4.15
N GLY A 225 28.94 2.90 3.15
CA GLY A 225 28.78 3.40 1.78
C GLY A 225 27.42 3.04 1.19
N ASP A 226 26.91 1.83 1.45
CA ASP A 226 25.58 1.43 0.98
C ASP A 226 24.46 2.21 1.68
N PHE A 227 24.61 2.53 2.98
CA PHE A 227 23.65 3.37 3.70
C PHE A 227 23.57 4.78 3.12
N ARG A 228 24.71 5.41 2.80
CA ARG A 228 24.73 6.70 2.11
C ARG A 228 23.96 6.63 0.79
N ARG A 229 24.18 5.56 0.01
CA ARG A 229 23.50 5.36 -1.27
C ARG A 229 21.99 5.16 -1.07
N ILE A 230 21.57 4.39 -0.08
CA ILE A 230 20.16 4.17 0.27
C ILE A 230 19.46 5.50 0.64
N LEU A 231 20.16 6.43 1.30
CA LEU A 231 19.62 7.73 1.67
C LEU A 231 19.40 8.68 0.47
N MET A 232 20.13 8.51 -0.63
CA MET A 232 20.19 9.49 -1.73
C MET A 232 19.70 8.97 -3.09
N GLU A 233 20.06 7.73 -3.44
CA GLU A 233 19.86 7.19 -4.79
C GLU A 233 18.43 6.71 -5.08
N PRO A 234 17.76 5.94 -4.18
CA PRO A 234 16.40 5.47 -4.43
C PRO A 234 15.43 6.60 -4.79
N GLU A 235 14.49 6.33 -5.69
CA GLU A 235 13.52 7.32 -6.18
C GLU A 235 12.77 7.99 -5.02
N ALA A 236 12.31 7.19 -4.05
CA ALA A 236 11.69 7.62 -2.81
C ALA A 236 12.59 7.29 -1.60
N SER A 237 13.82 7.82 -1.57
CA SER A 237 14.71 7.67 -0.40
C SER A 237 14.17 8.39 0.84
N LEU A 238 14.64 8.00 2.03
CA LEU A 238 14.14 8.57 3.30
C LEU A 238 14.32 10.08 3.38
N ILE A 239 15.48 10.60 2.94
CA ILE A 239 15.73 12.04 2.89
C ILE A 239 14.70 12.74 1.99
N LYS A 240 14.44 12.20 0.80
CA LYS A 240 13.44 12.77 -0.13
C LYS A 240 12.04 12.73 0.48
N GLN A 241 11.68 11.65 1.18
CA GLN A 241 10.40 11.54 1.88
C GLN A 241 10.27 12.61 2.96
N TYR A 242 11.27 12.80 3.83
CA TYR A 242 11.22 13.81 4.88
C TYR A 242 11.23 15.25 4.33
N ILE A 243 11.99 15.52 3.27
CA ILE A 243 11.93 16.82 2.57
C ILE A 243 10.50 17.08 2.08
N ALA A 244 9.87 16.10 1.44
CA ALA A 244 8.50 16.24 0.94
C ALA A 244 7.47 16.36 2.08
N LEU A 245 7.65 15.63 3.18
CA LEU A 245 6.79 15.73 4.36
C LEU A 245 6.88 17.12 5.01
N MET A 246 8.08 17.66 5.23
CA MET A 246 8.21 19.00 5.82
C MET A 246 7.71 20.12 4.90
N GLN A 247 7.75 19.92 3.59
CA GLN A 247 7.19 20.85 2.63
C GLN A 247 5.67 21.02 2.77
N THR A 248 4.94 20.07 3.36
CA THR A 248 3.49 20.25 3.62
C THR A 248 3.21 21.36 4.63
N GLU A 249 4.17 21.64 5.52
CA GLU A 249 4.13 22.74 6.48
C GLU A 249 4.90 23.98 5.99
N ASP A 250 5.26 24.03 4.70
CA ASP A 250 6.07 25.08 4.09
C ASP A 250 7.47 25.24 4.74
N VAL A 251 8.02 24.14 5.30
CA VAL A 251 9.39 24.10 5.84
C VAL A 251 10.31 23.40 4.84
N LYS A 252 11.39 24.08 4.44
CA LYS A 252 12.38 23.51 3.53
C LYS A 252 13.52 22.84 4.32
N LEU A 253 13.57 21.51 4.33
CA LEU A 253 14.74 20.78 4.81
C LEU A 253 15.86 20.79 3.77
N ASP A 254 17.08 21.14 4.21
CA ASP A 254 18.30 21.13 3.40
C ASP A 254 19.37 20.26 4.07
N PHE A 255 19.56 19.03 3.57
CA PHE A 255 20.60 18.12 4.06
C PHE A 255 21.90 18.36 3.28
N THR A 256 22.98 18.65 4.01
CA THR A 256 24.30 18.73 3.41
C THR A 256 24.90 17.35 3.20
N ASP A 257 25.82 17.21 2.24
CA ASP A 257 26.47 15.91 1.95
C ASP A 257 27.16 15.30 3.18
N ASP A 258 27.80 16.13 4.01
CA ASP A 258 28.45 15.71 5.25
C ASP A 258 27.43 15.24 6.31
N ALA A 259 26.21 15.77 6.32
CA ALA A 259 25.14 15.26 7.19
C ALA A 259 24.72 13.85 6.78
N VAL A 260 24.59 13.58 5.47
CA VAL A 260 24.24 12.26 4.96
C VAL A 260 25.32 11.24 5.29
N ASP A 261 26.59 11.62 5.12
CA ASP A 261 27.73 10.79 5.50
C ASP A 261 27.72 10.48 7.01
N GLU A 262 27.44 11.47 7.83
CA GLU A 262 27.35 11.32 9.29
C GLU A 262 26.21 10.39 9.71
N ILE A 263 25.02 10.52 9.12
CA ILE A 263 23.87 9.63 9.38
C ILE A 263 24.22 8.18 9.01
N ALA A 264 24.85 7.98 7.85
CA ALA A 264 25.26 6.66 7.39
C ALA A 264 26.29 6.03 8.34
N ARG A 265 27.28 6.81 8.79
CA ARG A 265 28.32 6.37 9.73
C ARG A 265 27.73 5.97 11.08
N ILE A 266 26.89 6.82 11.67
CA ILE A 266 26.24 6.53 12.95
C ILE A 266 25.39 5.26 12.84
N SER A 267 24.59 5.13 11.77
CA SER A 267 23.74 3.96 11.55
C SER A 267 24.56 2.66 11.42
N ALA A 268 25.70 2.70 10.72
CA ALA A 268 26.61 1.57 10.61
C ALA A 268 27.23 1.21 11.98
N ASN A 269 27.70 2.20 12.73
CA ASN A 269 28.30 1.99 14.05
C ASN A 269 27.31 1.37 15.05
N VAL A 270 26.08 1.87 15.11
CA VAL A 270 25.05 1.31 16.02
C VAL A 270 24.72 -0.14 15.64
N ASN A 271 24.66 -0.47 14.35
CA ASN A 271 24.46 -1.84 13.90
C ASN A 271 25.62 -2.77 14.28
N GLU A 272 26.86 -2.28 14.37
CA GLU A 272 28.02 -3.06 14.80
C GLU A 272 28.10 -3.23 16.33
N THR A 273 27.69 -2.22 17.09
CA THR A 273 27.87 -2.19 18.55
C THR A 273 26.68 -2.73 19.34
N VAL A 274 25.47 -2.69 18.79
CA VAL A 274 24.23 -3.05 19.48
C VAL A 274 23.59 -4.30 18.87
N GLU A 275 22.83 -4.12 17.80
CA GLU A 275 22.15 -5.19 17.06
C GLU A 275 22.03 -4.76 15.61
N ASN A 276 22.46 -5.62 14.69
CA ASN A 276 22.39 -5.31 13.27
C ASN A 276 20.98 -5.57 12.74
N ILE A 277 20.20 -4.50 12.60
CA ILE A 277 18.87 -4.53 11.98
C ILE A 277 18.90 -4.09 10.50
N GLY A 278 20.09 -3.99 9.92
CA GLY A 278 20.33 -3.56 8.55
C GLY A 278 19.93 -2.11 8.29
N ALA A 279 19.38 -1.85 7.09
CA ALA A 279 18.96 -0.51 6.66
C ALA A 279 17.81 0.08 7.49
N ARG A 280 17.08 -0.74 8.27
CA ARG A 280 16.01 -0.25 9.15
C ARG A 280 16.52 0.78 10.17
N ARG A 281 17.79 0.69 10.55
CA ARG A 281 18.46 1.65 11.44
C ARG A 281 18.40 3.10 10.91
N LEU A 282 18.40 3.28 9.60
CA LEU A 282 18.32 4.62 9.01
C LEU A 282 17.00 5.32 9.33
N HIS A 283 15.91 4.56 9.51
CA HIS A 283 14.62 5.13 9.89
C HIS A 283 14.65 5.71 11.30
N THR A 284 15.07 4.91 12.28
CA THR A 284 15.08 5.33 13.69
C THR A 284 16.06 6.48 13.92
N VAL A 285 17.23 6.46 13.25
CA VAL A 285 18.19 7.57 13.29
C VAL A 285 17.60 8.86 12.70
N LEU A 286 16.95 8.79 11.53
CA LEU A 286 16.35 9.98 10.91
C LEU A 286 15.14 10.50 11.70
N GLU A 287 14.30 9.60 12.21
CA GLU A 287 13.13 9.95 13.02
C GLU A 287 13.58 10.68 14.28
N LYS A 288 14.61 10.19 14.96
CA LYS A 288 15.16 10.86 16.14
C LYS A 288 15.82 12.21 15.80
N LEU A 289 16.55 12.28 14.68
CA LEU A 289 17.21 13.50 14.22
C LEU A 289 16.21 14.62 13.88
N LEU A 290 15.04 14.24 13.32
CA LEU A 290 14.02 15.17 12.86
C LEU A 290 12.86 15.36 13.85
N ASP A 291 12.90 14.71 15.01
CA ASP A 291 11.85 14.72 16.04
C ASP A 291 11.44 16.17 16.41
N ASP A 292 12.41 16.98 16.82
CA ASP A 292 12.19 18.37 17.26
C ASP A 292 11.68 19.29 16.14
N ILE A 293 12.23 19.15 14.93
CA ILE A 293 11.82 19.99 13.79
C ILE A 293 10.44 19.57 13.27
N SER A 294 10.14 18.28 13.27
CA SER A 294 8.83 17.73 12.92
C SER A 294 7.75 18.22 13.89
N PHE A 295 8.05 18.24 15.19
CA PHE A 295 7.11 18.75 16.21
C PHE A 295 6.86 20.26 16.09
N THR A 296 7.88 21.04 15.74
CA THR A 296 7.78 22.51 15.63
C THR A 296 7.55 23.03 14.22
N ALA A 297 7.30 22.15 13.24
CA ALA A 297 7.21 22.51 11.82
C ALA A 297 6.09 23.53 11.53
N THR A 298 4.92 23.38 12.17
CA THR A 298 3.76 24.28 11.98
C THR A 298 4.07 25.73 12.35
N ASP A 299 4.98 25.92 13.31
CA ASP A 299 5.36 27.25 13.82
C ASP A 299 6.50 27.88 13.01
N ARG A 300 7.06 27.14 12.03
CA ARG A 300 8.26 27.51 11.25
C ARG A 300 8.00 27.63 9.75
N SER A 301 6.74 27.80 9.35
CA SER A 301 6.35 27.99 7.94
C SER A 301 7.19 29.09 7.26
N GLY A 302 7.74 28.77 6.09
CA GLY A 302 8.62 29.62 5.28
C GLY A 302 10.10 29.55 5.66
N GLU A 303 10.49 28.79 6.68
CA GLU A 303 11.89 28.62 7.09
C GLU A 303 12.62 27.57 6.23
N THR A 304 13.92 27.79 6.01
CA THR A 304 14.82 26.74 5.51
C THR A 304 15.65 26.22 6.68
N PHE A 305 15.40 24.97 7.05
CA PHE A 305 16.12 24.29 8.12
C PHE A 305 17.25 23.46 7.53
N LYS A 306 18.49 23.85 7.86
CA LYS A 306 19.70 23.19 7.37
C LYS A 306 20.13 22.09 8.34
N VAL A 307 20.27 20.87 7.84
CA VAL A 307 20.81 19.72 8.55
C VAL A 307 22.25 19.52 8.11
N ASP A 308 23.20 19.79 9.00
CA ASP A 308 24.63 19.57 8.79
C ASP A 308 25.21 18.47 9.71
N ALA A 309 26.47 18.08 9.50
CA ALA A 309 27.09 17.04 10.32
C ALA A 309 27.26 17.43 11.79
N ALA A 310 27.22 18.73 12.14
CA ALA A 310 27.27 19.15 13.54
C ALA A 310 25.92 18.89 14.22
N TYR A 311 24.82 19.25 13.55
CA TYR A 311 23.47 18.98 14.05
C TYR A 311 23.21 17.48 14.21
N VAL A 312 23.61 16.66 13.22
CA VAL A 312 23.47 15.19 13.31
C VAL A 312 24.17 14.63 14.56
N ARG A 313 25.40 15.11 14.84
CA ARG A 313 26.18 14.67 16.00
C ARG A 313 25.55 15.10 17.31
N GLU A 314 25.12 16.35 17.39
CA GLU A 314 24.43 16.87 18.58
C GLU A 314 23.18 16.05 18.93
N GLN A 315 22.39 15.67 17.92
CA GLN A 315 21.12 14.98 18.13
C GLN A 315 21.25 13.47 18.36
N VAL A 316 22.25 12.81 17.77
CA VAL A 316 22.28 11.34 17.69
C VAL A 316 23.57 10.72 18.28
N GLU A 317 24.67 11.46 18.40
CA GLU A 317 25.96 10.87 18.78
C GLU A 317 25.98 10.36 20.22
N ASP A 318 25.33 11.06 21.15
CA ASP A 318 25.24 10.63 22.55
C ASP A 318 24.38 9.37 22.72
N LEU A 319 23.34 9.24 21.90
CA LEU A 319 22.50 8.04 21.85
C LEU A 319 23.26 6.84 21.31
N ALA A 320 24.08 7.05 20.27
CA ALA A 320 24.87 6.01 19.64
C ALA A 320 26.02 5.48 20.52
N LYS A 321 26.53 6.29 21.46
CA LYS A 321 27.60 5.89 22.39
C LYS A 321 27.12 5.03 23.55
N ASP A 322 25.85 5.15 23.93
CA ASP A 322 25.25 4.36 24.99
C ASP A 322 24.50 3.16 24.40
N ALA A 323 25.09 1.97 24.53
CA ALA A 323 24.52 0.74 24.00
C ALA A 323 23.17 0.37 24.64
N ASP A 324 22.91 0.78 25.88
CA ASP A 324 21.62 0.53 26.52
C ASP A 324 20.58 1.54 26.04
N LEU A 325 20.93 2.82 25.94
CA LEU A 325 20.03 3.85 25.41
C LEU A 325 19.68 3.60 23.94
N SER A 326 20.67 3.21 23.14
CA SER A 326 20.49 2.82 21.74
C SER A 326 19.49 1.69 21.59
N LYS A 327 19.47 0.66 22.44
CA LYS A 327 18.49 -0.44 22.34
C LYS A 327 17.03 0.01 22.50
N PHE A 328 16.80 1.11 23.21
CA PHE A 328 15.45 1.60 23.48
C PHE A 328 15.00 2.70 22.51
N ILE A 329 15.94 3.48 21.97
CA ILE A 329 15.63 4.70 21.21
C ILE A 329 16.00 4.58 19.73
N LEU A 330 17.05 3.83 19.39
CA LEU A 330 17.56 3.71 18.02
C LEU A 330 17.35 2.30 17.48
#